data_AF-A0A424XV07-F1
#
_entry.id   AF-A0A424XV07-F1
#
_cell.length_a   1.000
_cell.length_b   1.000
_cell.length_c   1.000
_cell.angle_alpha   90.00
_cell.angle_beta   90.00
_cell.angle_gamma   90.00
#
_symmetry.space_group_name_H-M   'P 1'
#
loop_
_entity.id
_entity.type
_entity.pdbx_description
1 polymer ?
#
loop_
_entity_poly.entity_id
_entity_poly.type
_entity_poly.pdbx_seq_one_letter_code
_entity_poly.pdbx_strand_id
1 'polypeptide(L)'
;MSTPQIPNPGKLILSILSSKWEAFWPGLLQDLEQELGQADYISEDFLFTQTQYYDQELDTPIFRRILSFTRLIPLDGLADVKLFTNSLEQRFAQNKKRTFNLDPGIITLERLVLATGKNFTHRIYIGKGIWADLTLIFTKKDWKAMEWTFPDYASEDIKQRLRTIRSNYQQQLSMHKG
;
A
#
# COMPACT_ATOMS: atom_id res chain seq x y z
N MET A 1 -26.46 -15.39 -17.79
CA MET A 1 -25.55 -15.81 -16.71
C MET A 1 -24.18 -15.23 -17.02
N SER A 2 -23.50 -14.60 -16.06
CA SER A 2 -22.13 -14.13 -16.24
C SER A 2 -21.17 -15.32 -16.19
N THR A 3 -20.21 -15.39 -17.11
CA THR A 3 -19.12 -16.36 -17.06
C THR A 3 -18.00 -15.77 -16.20
N PRO A 4 -17.61 -16.41 -15.08
CA PRO A 4 -16.52 -15.92 -14.25
C PRO A 4 -15.21 -15.87 -15.03
N GLN A 5 -14.42 -14.81 -14.82
CA GLN A 5 -13.09 -14.65 -15.40
C GLN A 5 -12.12 -14.18 -14.31
N ILE A 6 -10.89 -14.66 -14.36
CA ILE A 6 -9.81 -14.17 -13.52
C ILE A 6 -9.50 -12.72 -13.98
N PRO A 7 -9.54 -11.72 -13.08
CA PRO A 7 -9.26 -10.35 -13.44
C PRO A 7 -7.79 -10.14 -13.78
N ASN A 8 -7.46 -9.03 -14.45
CA ASN A 8 -6.06 -8.63 -14.61
C ASN A 8 -5.39 -8.46 -13.22
N PRO A 9 -4.10 -8.81 -13.09
CA PRO A 9 -3.37 -8.60 -11.85
C PRO A 9 -3.25 -7.10 -11.55
N GLY A 10 -3.16 -6.74 -10.28
CA GLY A 10 -3.06 -5.36 -9.83
C GLY A 10 -1.64 -4.91 -9.55
N LYS A 11 -1.45 -3.59 -9.48
CA LYS A 11 -0.19 -2.95 -9.10
C LYS A 11 -0.08 -2.90 -7.59
N LEU A 12 0.96 -3.53 -7.04
CA LEU A 12 1.23 -3.45 -5.61
C LEU A 12 1.80 -2.07 -5.25
N ILE A 13 1.23 -1.47 -4.21
CA ILE A 13 1.69 -0.24 -3.57
C ILE A 13 1.93 -0.50 -2.08
N LEU A 14 2.91 0.18 -1.50
CA LEU A 14 3.21 0.10 -0.07
C LEU A 14 3.42 1.50 0.50
N SER A 15 2.65 1.84 1.54
CA SER A 15 2.89 3.05 2.34
C SER A 15 3.68 2.68 3.59
N ILE A 16 4.83 3.32 3.78
CA ILE A 16 5.74 3.10 4.91
C ILE A 16 5.72 4.35 5.79
N LEU A 17 5.52 4.18 7.10
CA LEU A 17 5.60 5.26 8.08
C LEU A 17 6.74 4.97 9.07
N SER A 18 7.59 5.95 9.35
CA SER A 18 8.61 5.86 10.41
C SER A 18 9.21 7.21 10.77
N SER A 19 9.73 7.33 12.00
CA SER A 19 10.65 8.41 12.40
C SER A 19 12.13 7.97 12.41
N LYS A 20 12.42 6.67 12.21
CA LYS A 20 13.75 6.05 12.42
C LYS A 20 14.29 5.38 11.16
N TRP A 21 14.26 6.10 10.03
CA TRP A 21 14.62 5.55 8.71
C TRP A 21 16.01 4.91 8.68
N GLU A 22 17.00 5.52 9.33
CA GLU A 22 18.38 5.00 9.38
C GLU A 22 18.49 3.62 10.05
N ALA A 23 17.52 3.23 10.89
CA ALA A 23 17.56 1.96 11.60
C ALA A 23 17.24 0.73 10.73
N PHE A 24 16.64 0.93 9.55
CA PHE A 24 16.19 -0.17 8.69
C PHE A 24 16.39 0.08 7.19
N TRP A 25 16.52 1.34 6.76
CA TRP A 25 16.75 1.68 5.36
C TRP A 25 18.25 1.71 5.05
N PRO A 26 18.74 1.15 3.91
CA PRO A 26 17.98 0.55 2.81
C PRO A 26 17.70 -0.96 2.94
N GLY A 27 18.09 -1.61 4.04
CA GLY A 27 17.92 -3.07 4.21
C GLY A 27 16.48 -3.57 4.02
N LEU A 28 15.48 -2.83 4.52
CA LEU A 28 14.06 -3.13 4.30
C LEU A 28 13.69 -3.16 2.81
N LEU A 29 14.27 -2.28 1.98
CA LEU A 29 14.00 -2.28 0.55
C LEU A 29 14.45 -3.59 -0.09
N GLN A 30 15.62 -4.11 0.30
CA GLN A 30 16.15 -5.37 -0.23
C GLN A 30 15.22 -6.55 0.11
N ASP A 31 14.75 -6.61 1.36
CA ASP A 31 13.76 -7.60 1.80
C ASP A 31 12.45 -7.52 1.00
N LEU A 32 11.95 -6.30 0.77
CA LEU A 32 10.74 -6.07 -0.01
C LEU A 32 10.93 -6.46 -1.47
N GLU A 33 12.06 -6.10 -2.09
CA GLU A 33 12.32 -6.40 -3.50
C GLU A 33 12.54 -7.89 -3.78
N GLN A 34 13.09 -8.62 -2.80
CA GLN A 34 13.27 -10.07 -2.91
C GLN A 34 11.91 -10.79 -3.01
N GLU A 35 10.90 -10.36 -2.25
CA GLU A 35 9.58 -11.00 -2.23
C GLU A 35 8.62 -10.42 -3.28
N LEU A 36 8.61 -9.09 -3.41
CA LEU A 36 7.60 -8.33 -4.15
C LEU A 36 8.07 -7.89 -5.55
N GLY A 37 9.33 -8.16 -5.90
CA GLY A 37 9.96 -7.70 -7.14
C GLY A 37 10.57 -6.30 -7.00
N GLN A 38 11.35 -5.88 -8.00
CA GLN A 38 12.06 -4.60 -7.98
C GLN A 38 11.10 -3.42 -7.80
N ALA A 39 11.48 -2.43 -6.99
CA ALA A 39 10.72 -1.20 -6.86
C ALA A 39 10.84 -0.38 -8.15
N ASP A 40 9.71 0.12 -8.67
CA ASP A 40 9.66 0.99 -9.85
C ASP A 40 9.06 2.36 -9.60
N TYR A 41 8.68 2.61 -8.35
CA TYR A 41 8.39 3.92 -7.84
C TYR A 41 8.82 3.96 -6.38
N ILE A 42 9.60 4.98 -6.02
CA ILE A 42 9.99 5.30 -4.65
C ILE A 42 9.79 6.80 -4.51
N SER A 43 8.90 7.23 -3.61
CA SER A 43 8.77 8.65 -3.33
C SER A 43 9.96 9.17 -2.52
N GLU A 44 10.19 10.49 -2.56
CA GLU A 44 10.90 11.19 -1.49
C GLU A 44 10.15 11.02 -0.16
N ASP A 45 10.84 11.27 0.96
CA ASP A 45 10.22 11.31 2.28
C ASP A 45 9.40 12.58 2.44
N PHE A 46 8.19 12.44 2.99
CA PHE A 46 7.33 13.58 3.29
C PHE A 46 6.69 13.44 4.66
N LEU A 47 6.46 14.57 5.32
CA LEU A 47 5.95 14.61 6.68
C LEU A 47 4.53 14.03 6.74
N PHE A 48 4.31 13.09 7.66
CA PHE A 48 2.98 12.57 7.97
C PHE A 48 2.39 13.36 9.15
N THR A 49 1.34 14.14 8.90
CA THR A 49 0.76 15.08 9.87
C THR A 49 -0.65 14.71 10.36
N GLN A 50 -1.24 13.62 9.86
CA GLN A 50 -2.70 13.43 9.95
C GLN A 50 -3.18 12.75 11.24
N THR A 51 -2.34 11.96 11.93
CA THR A 51 -2.80 11.27 13.15
C THR A 51 -1.69 11.16 14.20
N GLN A 52 -2.03 11.41 15.46
CA GLN A 52 -1.19 11.06 16.62
C GLN A 52 -1.21 9.56 16.96
N TYR A 53 -2.01 8.77 16.22
CA TYR A 53 -2.22 7.34 16.46
C TYR A 53 -0.91 6.53 16.48
N TYR A 54 0.08 6.93 15.67
CA TYR A 54 1.36 6.24 15.57
C TYR A 54 2.44 6.81 16.50
N ASP A 55 2.22 7.96 17.12
CA ASP A 55 3.26 8.70 17.86
C ASP A 55 3.85 7.88 19.02
N GLN A 56 3.01 7.11 19.72
CA GLN A 56 3.45 6.30 20.86
C GLN A 56 4.30 5.08 20.45
N GLU A 57 4.11 4.59 19.22
CA GLU A 57 4.76 3.40 18.70
C GLU A 57 5.99 3.72 17.86
N LEU A 58 5.90 4.74 16.99
CA LEU A 58 6.92 5.06 15.99
C LEU A 58 7.83 6.23 16.37
N ASP A 59 7.57 6.93 17.48
CA ASP A 59 8.17 8.23 17.83
C ASP A 59 7.91 9.31 16.76
N THR A 60 8.27 10.57 17.04
CA THR A 60 7.97 11.73 16.17
C THR A 60 9.24 12.53 15.85
N PRO A 61 9.28 13.28 14.73
CA PRO A 61 8.27 13.36 13.67
C PRO A 61 8.23 12.12 12.76
N ILE A 62 7.02 11.77 12.29
CA ILE A 62 6.82 10.63 11.38
C ILE A 62 6.91 11.10 9.93
N PHE A 63 7.70 10.41 9.13
CA PHE A 63 7.76 10.58 7.69
C PHE A 63 7.16 9.37 6.98
N ARG A 64 6.60 9.64 5.80
CA ARG A 64 6.04 8.64 4.90
C ARG A 64 6.91 8.47 3.66
N ARG A 65 7.03 7.22 3.21
CA ARG A 65 7.46 6.87 1.86
C ARG A 65 6.42 5.98 1.19
N ILE A 66 6.21 6.17 -0.10
CA ILE A 66 5.33 5.34 -0.93
C ILE A 66 6.18 4.60 -1.96
N LEU A 67 6.00 3.29 -2.03
CA LEU A 67 6.64 2.42 -3.01
C LEU A 67 5.62 1.78 -3.94
N SER A 68 6.02 1.48 -5.17
CA SER A 68 5.37 0.47 -6.01
C SER A 68 6.39 -0.46 -6.66
N PHE A 69 5.93 -1.63 -7.08
CA PHE A 69 6.80 -2.72 -7.54
C PHE A 69 6.50 -3.12 -8.98
N THR A 70 7.54 -3.50 -9.72
CA THR A 70 7.47 -3.99 -11.11
C THR A 70 6.56 -5.20 -11.27
N ARG A 71 6.55 -6.11 -10.30
CA ARG A 71 5.71 -7.31 -10.30
C ARG A 71 4.24 -6.93 -10.08
N LEU A 72 3.39 -7.29 -11.02
CA LEU A 72 1.94 -7.26 -10.82
C LEU A 72 1.51 -8.52 -10.04
N ILE A 73 0.53 -8.37 -9.16
CA ILE A 73 0.07 -9.46 -8.29
C ILE A 73 -1.39 -9.82 -8.57
N PRO A 74 -1.78 -11.10 -8.47
CA PRO A 74 -3.19 -11.49 -8.42
C PRO A 74 -3.96 -10.73 -7.33
N LEU A 75 -5.20 -10.33 -7.60
CA LEU A 75 -5.98 -9.52 -6.67
C LEU A 75 -6.28 -10.23 -5.34
N ASP A 76 -6.37 -11.56 -5.38
CA ASP A 76 -6.54 -12.45 -4.23
C ASP A 76 -5.23 -12.67 -3.44
N GLY A 77 -4.09 -12.22 -3.95
CA GLY A 77 -2.80 -12.28 -3.25
C GLY A 77 -2.59 -11.21 -2.17
N LEU A 78 -3.48 -10.22 -2.04
CA LEU A 78 -3.30 -9.09 -1.13
C LEU A 78 -3.22 -9.51 0.35
N ALA A 79 -3.97 -10.55 0.75
CA ALA A 79 -3.94 -11.07 2.11
C ALA A 79 -2.54 -11.60 2.48
N ASP A 80 -1.89 -12.31 1.56
CA ASP A 80 -0.54 -12.82 1.75
C ASP A 80 0.50 -11.73 1.86
N VAL A 81 0.39 -10.69 1.01
CA VAL A 81 1.26 -9.51 1.11
C VAL A 81 1.11 -8.84 2.47
N LYS A 82 -0.11 -8.70 3.01
CA LYS A 82 -0.30 -8.12 4.34
C LYS A 82 0.36 -8.96 5.43
N LEU A 83 0.20 -10.28 5.41
CA LEU A 83 0.88 -11.16 6.37
C LEU A 83 2.39 -11.07 6.28
N PHE A 84 2.95 -11.03 5.06
CA PHE A 84 4.37 -10.82 4.83
C PHE A 84 4.84 -9.49 5.44
N THR A 85 4.16 -8.37 5.14
CA THR A 85 4.53 -7.06 5.71
C THR A 85 4.40 -7.02 7.23
N ASN A 86 3.41 -7.69 7.82
CA ASN A 86 3.30 -7.80 9.28
C ASN A 86 4.49 -8.57 9.88
N SER A 87 4.96 -9.62 9.20
CA SER A 87 6.15 -10.37 9.65
C SER A 87 7.42 -9.52 9.62
N LEU A 88 7.56 -8.62 8.63
CA LEU A 88 8.65 -7.65 8.58
C LEU A 88 8.58 -6.66 9.75
N GLU A 89 7.41 -6.07 10.01
CA GLU A 89 7.23 -5.17 11.16
C GLU A 89 7.63 -5.86 12.48
N GLN A 90 7.26 -7.13 12.65
CA GLN A 90 7.63 -7.91 13.84
C GLN A 90 9.12 -8.21 13.92
N ARG A 91 9.74 -8.58 12.80
CA ARG A 91 11.18 -8.92 12.73
C ARG A 91 12.07 -7.73 13.05
N PHE A 92 11.68 -6.54 12.62
CA PHE A 92 12.42 -5.30 12.87
C PHE A 92 12.04 -4.59 14.17
N ALA A 93 11.06 -5.10 14.91
CA ALA A 93 10.65 -4.51 16.18
C ALA A 93 11.79 -4.52 17.21
N GLN A 94 11.96 -3.40 17.91
CA GLN A 94 12.97 -3.24 18.96
C GLN A 94 12.27 -2.99 20.30
N ASN A 95 12.66 -3.69 21.36
CA ASN A 95 12.04 -3.58 22.68
C ASN A 95 10.51 -3.71 22.65
N LYS A 96 9.98 -4.61 21.80
CA LYS A 96 8.55 -4.83 21.54
C LYS A 96 7.81 -3.62 20.92
N LYS A 97 8.52 -2.60 20.44
CA LYS A 97 7.97 -1.47 19.68
C LYS A 97 8.31 -1.60 18.20
N ARG A 98 7.37 -1.25 17.33
CA ARG A 98 7.59 -1.22 15.88
C ARG A 98 8.54 -0.09 15.51
N THR A 99 9.44 -0.32 14.57
CA THR A 99 10.31 0.74 14.02
C THR A 99 9.68 1.44 12.82
N PHE A 100 8.73 0.78 12.15
CA PHE A 100 7.97 1.31 11.03
C PHE A 100 6.59 0.64 10.95
N ASN A 101 5.68 1.24 10.18
CA ASN A 101 4.41 0.66 9.78
C ASN A 101 4.40 0.46 8.25
N LEU A 102 3.87 -0.68 7.79
CA LEU A 102 3.73 -1.11 6.41
C LEU A 102 2.25 -1.33 6.07
N ASP A 103 1.72 -0.47 5.21
CA ASP A 103 0.35 -0.57 4.69
C ASP A 103 0.38 -0.96 3.21
N PRO A 104 0.30 -2.26 2.88
CA PRO A 104 0.21 -2.70 1.49
C PRO A 104 -1.19 -2.46 0.93
N GLY A 105 -1.24 -2.19 -0.36
CA GLY A 105 -2.47 -2.07 -1.13
C GLY A 105 -2.29 -2.46 -2.59
N ILE A 106 -3.41 -2.56 -3.29
CA ILE A 106 -3.45 -2.81 -4.73
C ILE A 106 -4.13 -1.65 -5.44
N ILE A 107 -3.48 -1.18 -6.51
CA ILE A 107 -4.05 -0.29 -7.50
C ILE A 107 -4.51 -1.12 -8.70
N THR A 108 -5.76 -0.93 -9.09
CA THR A 108 -6.29 -1.34 -10.40
C THR A 108 -6.62 -0.09 -11.24
N LEU A 109 -7.24 -0.26 -12.41
CA LEU A 109 -7.64 0.90 -13.21
C LEU A 109 -8.78 1.69 -12.55
N GLU A 110 -9.54 1.03 -11.69
CA GLU A 110 -10.78 1.49 -11.09
C GLU A 110 -10.64 1.93 -9.63
N ARG A 111 -9.63 1.46 -8.88
CA ARG A 111 -9.58 1.65 -7.42
C ARG A 111 -8.20 1.46 -6.81
N LEU A 112 -8.05 2.03 -5.62
CA LEU A 112 -7.04 1.68 -4.62
C LEU A 112 -7.72 0.91 -3.49
N VAL A 113 -7.19 -0.27 -3.17
CA VAL A 113 -7.64 -1.09 -2.04
C VAL A 113 -6.46 -1.31 -1.09
N LEU A 114 -6.60 -0.94 0.18
CA LEU A 114 -5.60 -1.21 1.22
C LEU A 114 -5.93 -2.50 1.98
N ALA A 115 -4.91 -3.18 2.50
CA ALA A 115 -5.07 -4.36 3.32
C ALA A 115 -4.97 -4.03 4.81
N THR A 116 -5.88 -4.57 5.62
CA THR A 116 -5.88 -4.33 7.06
C THR A 116 -6.35 -5.54 7.86
N GLY A 117 -5.81 -5.71 9.07
CA GLY A 117 -6.30 -6.74 10.02
C GLY A 117 -7.53 -6.29 10.81
N LYS A 118 -8.03 -5.07 10.60
CA LYS A 118 -9.13 -4.48 11.39
C LYS A 118 -10.42 -4.50 10.58
N ASN A 119 -11.45 -5.16 11.10
CA ASN A 119 -12.79 -5.07 10.53
C ASN A 119 -13.40 -3.66 10.70
N PHE A 120 -14.17 -3.20 9.71
CA PHE A 120 -14.98 -1.98 9.77
C PHE A 120 -16.11 -2.04 8.73
N THR A 121 -17.11 -1.17 8.83
CA THR A 121 -18.40 -1.27 8.11
C THR A 121 -18.30 -1.44 6.59
N HIS A 122 -17.34 -0.80 5.92
CA HIS A 122 -17.15 -0.88 4.46
C HIS A 122 -16.14 -1.94 4.01
N ARG A 123 -15.47 -2.60 4.96
CA ARG A 123 -14.36 -3.51 4.66
C ARG A 123 -14.88 -4.90 4.36
N ILE A 124 -14.27 -5.53 3.36
CA ILE A 124 -14.66 -6.87 2.89
C ILE A 124 -13.60 -7.87 3.33
N TYR A 125 -14.01 -8.97 3.95
CA TYR A 125 -13.09 -10.02 4.34
C TYR A 125 -12.50 -10.71 3.10
N ILE A 126 -11.16 -10.80 3.04
CA ILE A 126 -10.43 -11.40 1.91
C ILE A 126 -9.61 -12.63 2.33
N GLY A 127 -9.88 -13.18 3.52
CA GLY A 127 -9.20 -14.37 4.03
C GLY A 127 -8.05 -14.05 4.99
N LYS A 128 -7.61 -15.09 5.74
CA LYS A 128 -6.43 -15.06 6.61
C LYS A 128 -6.45 -13.96 7.69
N GLY A 129 -7.64 -13.57 8.15
CA GLY A 129 -7.81 -12.45 9.10
C GLY A 129 -7.62 -11.06 8.48
N ILE A 130 -7.49 -10.95 7.15
CA ILE A 130 -7.26 -9.69 6.44
C ILE A 130 -8.56 -9.22 5.76
N TRP A 131 -8.74 -7.91 5.78
CA TRP A 131 -9.85 -7.19 5.20
C TRP A 131 -9.34 -6.22 4.13
N ALA A 132 -10.09 -6.12 3.03
CA ALA A 132 -9.90 -5.13 1.97
C ALA A 132 -10.66 -3.85 2.30
N ASP A 133 -9.95 -2.73 2.33
CA ASP A 133 -10.49 -1.38 2.49
C ASP A 133 -10.54 -0.68 1.13
N LEU A 134 -11.74 -0.42 0.60
CA LEU A 134 -11.90 0.36 -0.64
C LEU A 134 -11.55 1.83 -0.37
N THR A 135 -10.28 2.20 -0.52
CA THR A 135 -9.77 3.48 -0.06
C THR A 135 -10.02 4.62 -1.05
N LEU A 136 -9.86 4.39 -2.35
CA LEU A 136 -10.17 5.39 -3.39
C LEU A 136 -10.77 4.70 -4.62
N ILE A 137 -11.64 5.40 -5.35
CA ILE A 137 -12.08 4.98 -6.69
C ILE A 137 -11.52 5.93 -7.75
N PHE A 138 -11.19 5.42 -8.93
CA PHE A 138 -10.77 6.23 -10.05
C PHE A 138 -11.94 6.44 -11.01
N THR A 139 -12.41 7.68 -11.12
CA THR A 139 -13.52 8.02 -12.02
C THR A 139 -13.36 9.45 -12.54
N LYS A 140 -13.90 9.71 -13.73
CA LYS A 140 -13.79 11.02 -14.40
C LYS A 140 -12.33 11.54 -14.43
N LYS A 141 -11.40 10.63 -14.77
CA LYS A 141 -9.94 10.85 -14.88
C LYS A 141 -9.22 11.20 -13.57
N ASP A 142 -9.80 10.90 -12.41
CA ASP A 142 -9.19 11.27 -11.13
C ASP A 142 -9.57 10.33 -9.96
N TRP A 143 -8.77 10.37 -8.90
CA TRP A 143 -9.02 9.67 -7.64
C TRP A 143 -10.09 10.38 -6.81
N LYS A 144 -11.15 9.67 -6.48
CA LYS A 144 -12.23 10.13 -5.61
C LYS A 144 -12.18 9.41 -4.27
N ALA A 145 -12.18 10.21 -3.21
CA ALA A 145 -12.29 9.76 -1.84
C ALA A 145 -13.73 9.36 -1.53
N MET A 146 -13.86 8.30 -0.75
CA MET A 146 -15.10 7.83 -0.14
C MET A 146 -15.26 8.51 1.23
N GLU A 147 -16.46 8.41 1.83
CA GLU A 147 -16.75 9.00 3.14
C GLU A 147 -15.85 8.45 4.27
N TRP A 148 -15.32 7.24 4.08
CA TRP A 148 -14.44 6.57 5.03
C TRP A 148 -12.94 6.66 4.67
N THR A 149 -12.59 7.31 3.56
CA THR A 149 -11.18 7.43 3.14
C THR A 149 -10.39 8.20 4.18
N PHE A 150 -9.22 7.67 4.56
CA PHE A 150 -8.32 8.36 5.48
C PHE A 150 -7.92 9.75 4.92
N PRO A 151 -7.91 10.82 5.74
CA PRO A 151 -7.67 12.19 5.26
C PRO A 151 -6.37 12.40 4.48
N ASP A 152 -5.31 11.69 4.86
CA ASP A 152 -4.03 11.67 4.14
C ASP A 152 -4.19 11.14 2.71
N TYR A 153 -4.90 10.03 2.50
CA TYR A 153 -5.14 9.47 1.17
C TYR A 153 -6.06 10.35 0.31
N ALA A 154 -6.88 11.19 0.93
CA ALA A 154 -7.70 12.17 0.22
C ALA A 154 -6.91 13.42 -0.23
N SER A 155 -5.70 13.63 0.28
CA SER A 155 -4.86 14.78 -0.05
C SER A 155 -4.40 14.77 -1.52
N GLU A 156 -4.15 15.95 -2.06
CA GLU A 156 -3.71 16.09 -3.46
C GLU A 156 -2.30 15.54 -3.69
N ASP A 157 -1.41 15.65 -2.70
CA ASP A 157 -0.06 15.08 -2.79
C ASP A 157 -0.13 13.55 -2.99
N ILE A 158 -0.90 12.84 -2.15
CA ILE A 158 -1.08 11.40 -2.30
C ILE A 158 -1.75 11.06 -3.63
N LYS A 159 -2.82 11.77 -4.02
CA LYS A 159 -3.49 11.52 -5.30
C LYS A 159 -2.56 11.71 -6.48
N GLN A 160 -1.67 12.71 -6.47
CA GLN A 160 -0.70 12.93 -7.53
C GLN A 160 0.28 11.77 -7.65
N ARG A 161 0.81 11.27 -6.53
CA ARG A 161 1.69 10.08 -6.51
C ARG A 161 0.96 8.84 -7.04
N LEU A 162 -0.29 8.64 -6.61
CA LEU A 162 -1.13 7.54 -7.08
C LEU A 162 -1.45 7.62 -8.58
N ARG A 163 -1.60 8.82 -9.16
CA ARG A 163 -1.77 9.00 -10.61
C ARG A 163 -0.52 8.52 -11.36
N THR A 164 0.67 8.85 -10.87
CA THR A 164 1.94 8.35 -11.45
C THR A 164 2.01 6.82 -11.40
N ILE A 165 1.79 6.22 -10.23
CA ILE A 165 1.83 4.75 -10.07
C ILE A 165 0.79 4.07 -10.97
N ARG A 166 -0.42 4.62 -11.07
CA ARG A 166 -1.47 4.10 -11.95
C ARG A 166 -1.09 4.21 -13.44
N SER A 167 -0.43 5.28 -13.85
CA SER A 167 0.08 5.43 -15.23
C SER A 167 1.11 4.35 -15.55
N ASN A 168 2.04 4.09 -14.64
CA ASN A 168 3.03 3.01 -14.80
C ASN A 168 2.34 1.64 -14.90
N TYR A 169 1.33 1.39 -14.06
CA TYR A 169 0.51 0.18 -14.14
C TYR A 169 -0.22 0.01 -15.48
N GLN A 170 -0.79 1.09 -16.02
CA GLN A 170 -1.44 1.05 -17.34
C GLN A 170 -0.47 0.62 -18.46
N GLN A 171 0.77 1.13 -18.42
CA GLN A 171 1.80 0.73 -19.37
C GLN A 171 2.18 -0.75 -19.20
N GLN A 172 2.38 -1.21 -17.96
CA GLN A 172 2.70 -2.61 -17.65
C GLN A 172 1.62 -3.60 -18.13
N LEU A 173 0.34 -3.26 -17.97
CA LEU A 173 -0.76 -4.07 -18.49
C LEU A 173 -0.75 -4.17 -20.02
N SER A 174 -0.34 -3.11 -20.72
CA SER A 174 -0.27 -3.13 -22.18
C SER A 174 0.86 -4.03 -22.69
N MET A 175 1.99 -4.05 -21.98
CA MET A 175 3.14 -4.89 -22.31
C MET A 175 2.92 -6.38 -21.99
N HIS A 176 2.11 -6.71 -20.97
CA HIS A 176 1.79 -8.10 -20.60
C HIS A 176 0.77 -8.78 -21.53
N LYS A 177 0.09 -8.01 -22.39
CA LYS A 177 -0.92 -8.53 -23.33
C LYS A 177 -0.38 -8.76 -24.74
N GLY A 178 0.89 -8.43 -25.00
CA GLY A 178 1.61 -8.75 -26.23
C GLY A 178 2.49 -9.96 -26.04
#